data_AF-A0ABD4KTV2-F1
#
_entry.id   AF-A0ABD4KTV2-F1
#
_cell.length_a   1.000
_cell.length_b   1.000
_cell.length_c   1.000
_cell.angle_alpha   90.00
_cell.angle_beta   90.00
_cell.angle_gamma   90.00
#
_symmetry.space_group_name_H-M   'P 1'
#
loop_
_entity.id
_entity.type
_entity.pdbx_description
1 polymer ?
#
loop_
_entity_poly.entity_id
_entity_poly.type
_entity_poly.pdbx_seq_one_letter_code
_entity_poly.pdbx_strand_id
1 'polypeptide(L)'
;MSSIELILTQAEFAIQQCPKPSTSALEQAIDGSLTGIVTYIKLANSEYQTLSRFEEDVWMFPASKGTKATIASALNLTFSTISDTQMKRMAKWIIWSKMKKGLAINTLLKILGKLKIYFQWVLSSDTTATHGLTAFTSNAYVRHVNTLTSKRKSETKPLTATAKVDRFRALEDLYYHCKEFDFVEEHPWPRSSANEQAGYVGEAYREAIVKGKTPIIPDKVLIPLCQLTK
;
A
#
# COMPACT_ATOMS: atom_id res chain seq x y z
N MET A 1 22.75 2.98 -13.72
CA MET A 1 22.84 2.18 -14.97
C MET A 1 21.70 2.61 -15.86
N SER A 2 22.00 3.01 -17.09
CA SER A 2 21.02 3.47 -18.07
C SER A 2 20.11 2.30 -18.42
N SER A 3 18.85 2.31 -17.97
CA SER A 3 17.85 1.35 -18.41
C SER A 3 17.65 1.58 -19.90
N ILE A 4 18.12 0.65 -20.73
CA ILE A 4 17.77 0.62 -22.15
C ILE A 4 16.25 0.44 -22.17
N GLU A 5 15.55 1.49 -22.60
CA GLU A 5 14.10 1.47 -22.77
C GLU A 5 13.77 0.44 -23.85
N LEU A 6 13.40 -0.76 -23.42
CA LEU A 6 13.18 -1.89 -24.31
C LEU A 6 11.77 -1.75 -24.90
N ILE A 7 11.72 -1.32 -26.15
CA ILE A 7 10.50 -1.25 -26.96
C ILE A 7 10.23 -2.66 -27.50
N LEU A 8 9.02 -3.15 -27.28
CA LEU A 8 8.58 -4.51 -27.60
C LEU A 8 7.43 -4.48 -28.60
N THR A 9 7.42 -5.44 -29.50
CA THR A 9 6.25 -5.76 -30.31
C THR A 9 5.12 -6.32 -29.43
N GLN A 10 3.89 -6.36 -29.95
CA GLN A 10 2.73 -6.94 -29.26
C GLN A 10 2.96 -8.40 -28.83
N ALA A 11 3.64 -9.20 -29.66
CA ALA A 11 3.90 -10.61 -29.39
C ALA A 11 4.94 -10.78 -28.27
N GLU A 12 6.04 -10.04 -28.34
CA GLU A 12 7.08 -10.09 -27.30
C GLU A 12 6.55 -9.57 -25.96
N PHE A 13 5.76 -8.49 -25.98
CA PHE A 13 5.13 -7.94 -24.79
C PHE A 13 4.18 -8.96 -24.13
N ALA A 14 3.40 -9.70 -24.90
CA ALA A 14 2.50 -10.71 -24.37
C ALA A 14 3.25 -11.86 -23.67
N ILE A 15 4.40 -12.27 -24.22
CA ILE A 15 5.24 -13.35 -23.66
C ILE A 15 5.96 -12.88 -22.39
N GLN A 16 6.41 -11.63 -22.36
CA GLN A 16 7.18 -11.08 -21.23
C GLN A 16 6.31 -10.49 -20.11
N GLN A 17 4.98 -10.52 -20.25
CA GLN A 17 4.10 -9.92 -19.25
C GLN A 17 4.17 -10.71 -17.95
N CYS A 18 4.31 -10.01 -16.81
CA CYS A 18 4.30 -10.68 -15.53
C CYS A 18 2.94 -11.43 -15.37
N PRO A 19 2.97 -12.71 -14.94
CA PRO A 19 1.76 -13.51 -14.77
C PRO A 19 0.72 -12.83 -13.88
N LYS A 20 -0.56 -13.02 -14.21
CA LYS A 20 -1.66 -12.59 -13.34
C LYS A 20 -1.60 -13.37 -12.01
N PRO A 21 -2.03 -12.75 -10.89
CA PRO A 21 -2.09 -13.43 -9.60
C PRO A 21 -2.86 -14.75 -9.71
N SER A 22 -2.17 -15.84 -9.42
CA SER A 22 -2.62 -17.24 -9.46
C SER A 22 -1.79 -18.05 -8.47
N THR A 23 -2.16 -19.30 -8.19
CA THR A 23 -1.38 -20.17 -7.29
C THR A 23 0.06 -20.37 -7.78
N SER A 24 0.25 -20.63 -9.08
CA SER A 24 1.61 -20.78 -9.64
C SER A 24 2.42 -19.49 -9.57
N ALA A 25 1.81 -18.33 -9.85
CA ALA A 25 2.50 -17.04 -9.73
C ALA A 25 2.84 -16.71 -8.27
N LEU A 26 2.04 -17.17 -7.31
CA LEU A 26 2.31 -17.03 -5.88
C LEU A 26 3.50 -17.89 -5.46
N GLU A 27 3.56 -19.15 -5.87
CA GLU A 27 4.71 -20.03 -5.63
C GLU A 27 6.01 -19.39 -6.15
N GLN A 28 5.98 -18.85 -7.37
CA GLN A 28 7.09 -18.09 -7.95
C GLN A 28 7.43 -16.80 -7.17
N ALA A 29 6.44 -16.16 -6.55
CA ALA A 29 6.67 -14.98 -5.71
C ALA A 29 7.33 -15.37 -4.38
N ILE A 30 6.97 -16.52 -3.82
CA ILE A 30 7.52 -17.07 -2.57
C ILE A 30 8.99 -17.47 -2.78
N ASP A 31 9.29 -18.24 -3.83
CA ASP A 31 10.66 -18.70 -4.13
C ASP A 31 11.55 -17.58 -4.73
N GLY A 32 10.93 -16.51 -5.26
CA GLY A 32 11.58 -15.35 -5.84
C GLY A 32 11.93 -15.48 -7.32
N SER A 33 11.38 -16.47 -8.02
CA SER A 33 11.53 -16.70 -9.46
C SER A 33 10.52 -15.91 -10.31
N LEU A 34 9.52 -15.27 -9.70
CA LEU A 34 8.53 -14.47 -10.43
C LEU A 34 9.21 -13.30 -11.15
N THR A 35 9.02 -13.24 -12.46
CA THR A 35 9.62 -12.22 -13.33
C THR A 35 8.60 -11.72 -14.35
N GLY A 36 8.90 -10.58 -14.96
CA GLY A 36 8.17 -10.08 -16.12
C GLY A 36 7.69 -8.65 -15.96
N ILE A 37 7.11 -8.11 -17.03
CA ILE A 37 6.75 -6.70 -17.14
C ILE A 37 5.55 -6.39 -16.23
N VAL A 38 5.72 -5.41 -15.35
CA VAL A 38 4.67 -4.92 -14.45
C VAL A 38 4.06 -3.62 -14.94
N THR A 39 4.87 -2.68 -15.44
CA THR A 39 4.43 -1.37 -15.93
C THR A 39 5.00 -1.08 -17.31
N TYR A 40 4.22 -0.39 -18.14
CA TYR A 40 4.53 -0.14 -19.55
C TYR A 40 3.72 1.05 -20.10
N ILE A 41 4.14 1.55 -21.26
CA ILE A 41 3.40 2.52 -22.09
C ILE A 41 3.10 1.86 -23.43
N LYS A 42 1.85 1.94 -23.89
CA LYS A 42 1.50 1.58 -25.26
C LYS A 42 1.74 2.80 -26.16
N LEU A 43 2.59 2.65 -27.17
CA LEU A 43 2.95 3.69 -28.13
C LEU A 43 1.94 3.76 -29.28
N ALA A 44 1.95 4.86 -30.03
CA ALA A 44 1.02 5.09 -31.15
C ALA A 44 1.20 4.09 -32.30
N ASN A 45 2.42 3.56 -32.48
CA ASN A 45 2.75 2.53 -33.46
C ASN A 45 2.35 1.10 -33.00
N SER A 46 1.56 0.97 -31.94
CA SER A 46 1.15 -0.32 -31.34
C SER A 46 2.27 -1.14 -30.68
N GLU A 47 3.44 -0.55 -30.49
CA GLU A 47 4.52 -1.13 -29.68
C GLU A 47 4.36 -0.78 -28.19
N TYR A 48 5.14 -1.46 -27.36
CA TYR A 48 5.10 -1.33 -25.91
C TYR A 48 6.46 -0.93 -25.38
N GLN A 49 6.54 0.22 -24.73
CA GLN A 49 7.73 0.62 -23.97
C GLN A 49 7.64 0.04 -22.56
N THR A 50 8.59 -0.80 -22.20
CA THR A 50 8.69 -1.35 -20.84
C THR A 50 9.17 -0.27 -19.88
N LEU A 51 8.46 -0.09 -18.76
CA LEU A 51 8.88 0.85 -17.72
C LEU A 51 9.50 0.14 -16.53
N SER A 52 8.91 -0.98 -16.10
CA SER A 52 9.46 -1.76 -14.99
C SER A 52 9.07 -3.23 -15.05
N ARG A 53 9.90 -4.05 -14.41
CA ARG A 53 9.74 -5.50 -14.30
C ARG A 53 9.63 -5.93 -12.84
N PHE A 54 8.98 -7.08 -12.60
CA PHE A 54 8.66 -7.55 -11.24
C PHE A 54 9.91 -7.73 -10.39
N GLU A 55 10.99 -8.23 -10.98
CA GLU A 55 12.29 -8.45 -10.36
C GLU A 55 12.97 -7.15 -9.88
N GLU A 56 12.63 -6.01 -10.47
CA GLU A 56 13.26 -4.72 -10.13
C GLU A 56 12.74 -4.15 -8.81
N ASP A 57 13.59 -3.44 -8.08
CA ASP A 57 13.24 -2.84 -6.79
C ASP A 57 12.52 -1.49 -6.91
N VAL A 58 12.37 -0.95 -8.11
CA VAL A 58 11.64 0.30 -8.37
C VAL A 58 10.69 0.09 -9.53
N TRP A 59 9.39 0.23 -9.27
CA TRP A 59 8.37 0.20 -10.33
C TRP A 59 7.90 1.60 -10.65
N MET A 60 8.23 2.06 -11.85
CA MET A 60 7.86 3.35 -12.42
C MET A 60 6.54 3.23 -13.17
N PHE A 61 5.64 4.16 -12.92
CA PHE A 61 4.36 4.26 -13.61
C PHE A 61 4.39 5.38 -14.63
N PRO A 62 3.65 5.26 -15.74
CA PRO A 62 3.58 6.33 -16.71
C PRO A 62 2.86 7.53 -16.12
N ALA A 63 3.24 8.73 -16.59
CA ALA A 63 2.63 9.99 -16.13
C ALA A 63 1.10 10.01 -16.26
N SER A 64 0.55 9.26 -17.22
CA SER A 64 -0.89 9.10 -17.42
C SER A 64 -1.63 8.42 -16.26
N LYS A 65 -0.92 7.76 -15.33
CA LYS A 65 -1.51 7.19 -14.10
C LYS A 65 -1.58 8.20 -12.95
N GLY A 66 -0.91 9.35 -13.08
CA GLY A 66 -0.99 10.46 -12.15
C GLY A 66 -2.01 11.51 -12.57
N THR A 67 -2.33 12.41 -11.65
CA THR A 67 -2.98 13.69 -11.98
C THR A 67 -1.93 14.70 -12.46
N LYS A 68 -2.36 15.82 -13.07
CA LYS A 68 -1.44 16.90 -13.51
C LYS A 68 -0.53 17.44 -12.40
N ALA A 69 -0.96 17.35 -11.13
CA ALA A 69 -0.18 17.80 -9.98
C ALA A 69 0.69 16.69 -9.36
N THR A 70 0.70 15.48 -9.93
CA THR A 70 1.48 14.35 -9.40
C THR A 70 2.95 14.56 -9.74
N ILE A 71 3.78 14.63 -8.71
CA ILE A 71 5.24 14.71 -8.85
C ILE A 71 5.82 13.35 -9.27
N ALA A 72 6.98 13.37 -9.92
CA ALA A 72 7.62 12.15 -10.45
C ALA A 72 7.85 11.07 -9.39
N SER A 73 8.24 11.44 -8.16
CA SER A 73 8.44 10.45 -7.08
C SER A 73 7.15 9.76 -6.64
N ALA A 74 5.99 10.40 -6.82
CA ALA A 74 4.68 9.80 -6.56
C ALA A 74 4.22 8.87 -7.70
N LEU A 75 5.03 8.73 -8.76
CA LEU A 75 4.85 7.75 -9.83
C LEU A 75 5.70 6.49 -9.65
N ASN A 76 6.45 6.38 -8.55
CA ASN A 76 7.40 5.29 -8.32
C ASN A 76 7.04 4.48 -7.07
N LEU A 77 7.00 3.15 -7.17
CA LEU A 77 6.95 2.24 -6.04
C LEU A 77 8.34 1.68 -5.76
N THR A 78 8.97 2.13 -4.68
CA THR A 78 10.34 1.74 -4.32
C THR A 78 10.34 0.68 -3.22
N PHE A 79 10.81 -0.53 -3.52
CA PHE A 79 10.92 -1.66 -2.60
C PHE A 79 12.30 -1.79 -1.93
N SER A 80 13.32 -1.08 -2.44
CA SER A 80 14.70 -1.15 -1.94
C SER A 80 14.86 -0.78 -0.45
N THR A 81 13.90 -0.08 0.15
CA THR A 81 13.93 0.28 1.57
C THR A 81 13.51 -0.88 2.49
N ILE A 82 13.07 -2.01 1.94
CA ILE A 82 12.78 -3.23 2.69
C ILE A 82 14.03 -4.11 2.57
N SER A 83 14.77 -4.25 3.66
CA SER A 83 16.05 -4.97 3.69
C SER A 83 15.87 -6.49 3.64
N ASP A 84 14.87 -7.01 4.35
CA ASP A 84 14.59 -8.45 4.37
C ASP A 84 14.00 -8.92 3.03
N THR A 85 14.54 -10.03 2.51
CA THR A 85 14.20 -10.54 1.18
C THR A 85 12.80 -11.13 1.15
N GLN A 86 12.39 -11.87 2.18
CA GLN A 86 11.05 -12.46 2.27
C GLN A 86 9.97 -11.37 2.39
N MET A 87 10.19 -10.39 3.26
CA MET A 87 9.30 -9.23 3.42
C MET A 87 9.18 -8.40 2.14
N LYS A 88 10.29 -8.24 1.40
CA LYS A 88 10.27 -7.56 0.10
C LYS A 88 9.42 -8.32 -0.92
N ARG A 89 9.53 -9.66 -0.97
CA ARG A 89 8.71 -10.53 -1.83
C ARG A 89 7.22 -10.41 -1.48
N MET A 90 6.87 -10.47 -0.20
CA MET A 90 5.50 -10.25 0.28
C MET A 90 4.96 -8.87 -0.14
N ALA A 91 5.75 -7.81 0.05
CA ALA A 91 5.34 -6.46 -0.38
C ALA A 91 5.07 -6.38 -1.88
N LYS A 92 6.00 -6.89 -2.71
CA LYS A 92 5.84 -6.93 -4.17
C LYS A 92 4.59 -7.70 -4.56
N TRP A 93 4.36 -8.86 -3.94
CA TRP A 93 3.19 -9.70 -4.22
C TRP A 93 1.87 -9.01 -3.89
N ILE A 94 1.76 -8.39 -2.71
CA ILE A 94 0.57 -7.62 -2.30
C ILE A 94 0.32 -6.49 -3.30
N ILE A 95 1.34 -5.69 -3.60
CA ILE A 95 1.23 -4.55 -4.50
C ILE A 95 0.82 -5.00 -5.91
N TRP A 96 1.45 -6.05 -6.43
CA TRP A 96 1.10 -6.62 -7.73
C TRP A 96 -0.35 -7.11 -7.78
N SER A 97 -0.77 -7.85 -6.75
CA SER A 97 -2.13 -8.38 -6.62
C SER A 97 -3.17 -7.27 -6.59
N LYS A 98 -2.93 -6.20 -5.82
CA LYS A 98 -3.80 -5.02 -5.76
C LYS A 98 -3.78 -4.23 -7.06
N MET A 99 -2.63 -4.10 -7.70
CA MET A 99 -2.49 -3.41 -8.98
C MET A 99 -3.32 -4.10 -10.08
N LYS A 100 -3.32 -5.43 -10.11
CA LYS A 100 -4.16 -6.21 -11.05
C LYS A 100 -5.66 -6.14 -10.76
N LYS A 101 -6.05 -5.75 -9.55
CA LYS A 101 -7.42 -5.38 -9.20
C LYS A 101 -7.77 -3.93 -9.56
N GLY A 102 -6.87 -3.19 -10.21
CA GLY A 102 -7.11 -1.84 -10.70
C GLY A 102 -6.95 -0.73 -9.66
N LEU A 103 -6.26 -0.99 -8.54
CA LEU A 103 -6.04 0.04 -7.53
C LEU A 103 -5.17 1.18 -8.08
N ALA A 104 -5.54 2.41 -7.73
CA ALA A 104 -4.79 3.60 -8.10
C ALA A 104 -3.41 3.64 -7.42
N ILE A 105 -2.43 4.25 -8.10
CA ILE A 105 -1.03 4.31 -7.63
C ILE A 105 -0.88 4.94 -6.24
N ASN A 106 -1.61 6.01 -5.93
CA ASN A 106 -1.55 6.63 -4.61
C ASN A 106 -2.04 5.68 -3.50
N THR A 107 -2.98 4.80 -3.81
CA THR A 107 -3.41 3.75 -2.88
C THR A 107 -2.32 2.71 -2.70
N LEU A 108 -1.66 2.28 -3.78
CA LEU A 108 -0.53 1.34 -3.72
C LEU A 108 0.64 1.91 -2.91
N LEU A 109 0.98 3.19 -3.11
CA LEU A 109 2.00 3.91 -2.32
C LEU A 109 1.68 3.88 -0.82
N LYS A 110 0.42 4.14 -0.45
CA LYS A 110 -0.02 4.09 0.95
C LYS A 110 0.09 2.67 1.51
N ILE A 111 -0.33 1.65 0.76
CA ILE A 111 -0.20 0.24 1.18
C ILE A 111 1.27 -0.10 1.41
N LEU A 112 2.14 0.20 0.44
CA LEU A 112 3.58 -0.04 0.54
C LEU A 112 4.19 0.70 1.74
N GLY A 113 3.81 1.95 1.98
CA GLY A 113 4.27 2.72 3.14
C GLY A 113 3.88 2.08 4.48
N LYS A 114 2.67 1.51 4.57
CA LYS A 114 2.20 0.81 5.78
C LYS A 114 2.97 -0.49 6.01
N LEU A 115 3.17 -1.27 4.95
CA LEU A 115 3.98 -2.50 4.98
C LEU A 115 5.40 -2.21 5.44
N LYS A 116 6.06 -1.20 4.86
CA LYS A 116 7.42 -0.78 5.24
C LYS A 116 7.52 -0.48 6.73
N ILE A 117 6.57 0.25 7.30
CA ILE A 117 6.64 0.64 8.72
C ILE A 117 6.39 -0.58 9.62
N TYR A 118 5.49 -1.48 9.22
CA TYR A 118 5.31 -2.74 9.94
C TYR A 118 6.58 -3.60 9.88
N PHE A 119 7.15 -3.82 8.70
CA PHE A 119 8.39 -4.59 8.54
C PHE A 119 9.57 -3.99 9.28
N GLN A 120 9.70 -2.66 9.29
CA GLN A 120 10.71 -1.99 10.09
C GLN A 120 10.55 -2.30 11.59
N TRP A 121 9.31 -2.33 12.10
CA TRP A 121 9.03 -2.69 13.47
C TRP A 121 9.32 -4.18 13.76
N VAL A 122 9.00 -5.08 12.83
CA VAL A 122 9.32 -6.51 12.95
C VAL A 122 10.83 -6.70 13.04
N LEU A 123 11.60 -6.05 12.17
CA LEU A 123 13.07 -6.14 12.14
C LEU A 123 13.74 -5.46 13.34
N SER A 124 13.07 -4.52 14.00
CA SER A 124 13.58 -3.91 15.24
C SER A 124 13.23 -4.69 16.51
N SER A 125 12.47 -5.79 16.38
CA SER A 125 11.94 -6.55 17.51
C SER A 125 12.38 -8.01 17.41
N ASP A 126 13.35 -8.43 18.22
CA ASP A 126 13.94 -9.78 18.17
C ASP A 126 12.89 -10.89 18.23
N THR A 127 11.83 -10.70 19.01
CA THR A 127 10.74 -11.68 19.17
C THR A 127 9.89 -11.86 17.90
N THR A 128 9.72 -10.82 17.10
CA THR A 128 8.79 -10.83 15.96
C THR A 128 9.45 -11.37 14.70
N ALA A 129 10.77 -11.20 14.57
CA ALA A 129 11.54 -11.75 13.47
C ALA A 129 11.56 -13.29 13.49
N THR A 130 11.50 -13.91 14.68
CA THR A 130 11.57 -15.37 14.85
C THR A 130 10.22 -16.06 14.68
N HIS A 131 9.12 -15.44 15.10
CA HIS A 131 7.79 -16.07 15.13
C HIS A 131 6.86 -15.69 13.96
N GLY A 132 7.30 -14.84 13.04
CA GLY A 132 6.47 -14.38 11.94
C GLY A 132 5.21 -13.60 12.37
N LEU A 133 4.19 -13.64 11.52
CA LEU A 133 2.87 -13.06 11.75
C LEU A 133 1.94 -14.13 12.36
N THR A 134 1.75 -14.02 13.67
CA THR A 134 0.84 -14.82 14.50
C THR A 134 -0.14 -13.90 15.21
N ALA A 135 -1.15 -14.45 15.89
CA ALA A 135 -2.01 -13.65 16.77
C ALA A 135 -1.21 -12.98 17.90
N PHE A 136 -0.16 -13.64 18.40
CA PHE A 136 0.71 -13.08 19.45
C PHE A 136 1.50 -11.86 18.97
N THR A 137 2.21 -11.98 17.83
CA THR A 137 2.99 -10.86 17.28
C THR A 137 2.11 -9.71 16.80
N SER A 138 0.89 -10.03 16.34
CA SER A 138 -0.13 -9.04 16.00
C SER A 138 -0.56 -8.22 17.22
N ASN A 139 -0.82 -8.86 18.37
CA ASN A 139 -1.14 -8.17 19.62
C ASN A 139 0.02 -7.33 20.14
N ALA A 140 1.27 -7.81 20.00
CA ALA A 140 2.45 -7.02 20.34
C ALA A 140 2.54 -5.74 19.47
N TYR A 141 2.24 -5.85 18.19
CA TYR A 141 2.19 -4.68 17.30
C TYR A 141 1.07 -3.70 17.67
N VAL A 142 -0.11 -4.19 18.05
CA VAL A 142 -1.21 -3.34 18.54
C VAL A 142 -0.77 -2.53 19.76
N ARG A 143 -0.10 -3.17 20.73
CA ARG A 143 0.46 -2.48 21.90
C ARG A 143 1.48 -1.42 21.48
N HIS A 144 2.41 -1.76 20.58
CA HIS A 144 3.38 -0.80 20.05
C HIS A 144 2.71 0.40 19.37
N VAL A 145 1.76 0.18 18.46
CA VAL A 145 1.06 1.26 17.76
C VAL A 145 0.28 2.16 18.73
N ASN A 146 -0.23 1.60 19.83
CA ASN A 146 -0.92 2.37 20.87
C ASN A 146 0.01 3.29 21.67
N THR A 147 1.32 3.03 21.72
CA THR A 147 2.30 3.93 22.35
C THR A 147 2.81 5.01 21.40
N LEU A 148 2.52 4.90 20.09
CA LEU A 148 2.97 5.89 19.11
C LEU A 148 2.23 7.22 19.25
N THR A 149 2.98 8.30 19.06
CA THR A 149 2.47 9.67 19.08
C THR A 149 2.77 10.39 17.77
N SER A 150 1.97 11.41 17.46
CA SER A 150 2.13 12.30 16.33
C SER A 150 2.20 13.74 16.83
N LYS A 151 3.17 14.51 16.34
CA LYS A 151 3.26 15.95 16.58
C LYS A 151 2.33 16.68 15.61
N ARG A 152 1.37 17.43 16.14
CA ARG A 152 0.48 18.32 15.36
C ARG A 152 0.41 19.67 16.05
N LYS A 153 0.75 20.74 15.31
CA LYS A 153 0.73 22.12 15.82
C LYS A 153 1.47 22.27 17.17
N SER A 154 2.69 21.70 17.24
CA SER A 154 3.53 21.69 18.45
C SER A 154 3.05 20.85 19.64
N GLU A 155 1.88 20.20 19.54
CA GLU A 155 1.39 19.26 20.55
C GLU A 155 1.69 17.81 20.17
N THR A 156 2.17 17.02 21.12
CA THR A 156 2.38 15.57 20.95
C THR A 156 1.11 14.86 21.41
N LYS A 157 0.40 14.21 20.47
CA LYS A 157 -0.83 13.46 20.77
C LYS A 157 -0.71 12.01 20.35
N PRO A 158 -1.43 11.08 21.00
CA PRO A 158 -1.55 9.72 20.51
C PRO A 158 -2.06 9.68 19.06
N LEU A 159 -1.73 8.61 18.33
CA LEU A 159 -2.30 8.39 17.01
C LEU A 159 -3.84 8.37 17.07
N THR A 160 -4.48 9.00 16.08
CA THR A 160 -5.93 8.93 15.93
C THR A 160 -6.35 7.51 15.57
N ALA A 161 -7.60 7.14 15.89
CA ALA A 161 -8.15 5.82 15.55
C ALA A 161 -7.95 5.49 14.06
N THR A 162 -8.25 6.42 13.15
CA THR A 162 -8.01 6.23 11.71
C THR A 162 -6.54 5.96 11.37
N ALA A 163 -5.60 6.66 12.01
CA ALA A 163 -4.17 6.42 11.79
C ALA A 163 -3.75 5.04 12.30
N LYS A 164 -4.33 4.55 13.39
CA LYS A 164 -4.12 3.18 13.90
C LYS A 164 -4.69 2.13 12.96
N VAL A 165 -5.91 2.31 12.44
CA VAL A 165 -6.50 1.44 11.40
C VAL A 165 -5.54 1.29 10.22
N ASP A 166 -4.96 2.41 9.79
CA ASP A 166 -4.00 2.40 8.69
C ASP A 166 -2.74 1.59 8.99
N ARG A 167 -2.29 1.52 10.25
CA ARG A 167 -1.20 0.61 10.67
C ARG A 167 -1.63 -0.85 10.64
N PHE A 168 -2.81 -1.12 11.17
CA PHE A 168 -3.33 -2.47 11.38
C PHE A 168 -3.75 -3.17 10.08
N ARG A 169 -4.21 -2.42 9.08
CA ARG A 169 -4.50 -2.97 7.74
C ARG A 169 -3.32 -3.65 7.06
N ALA A 170 -2.08 -3.29 7.41
CA ALA A 170 -0.91 -3.98 6.87
C ALA A 170 -0.89 -5.48 7.22
N LEU A 171 -1.33 -5.83 8.44
CA LEU A 171 -1.37 -7.22 8.92
C LEU A 171 -2.49 -8.00 8.23
N GLU A 172 -3.64 -7.37 8.00
CA GLU A 172 -4.73 -7.97 7.22
C GLU A 172 -4.31 -8.19 5.76
N ASP A 173 -3.67 -7.20 5.13
CA ASP A 173 -3.18 -7.35 3.76
C ASP A 173 -2.15 -8.48 3.66
N LEU A 174 -1.24 -8.61 4.65
CA LEU A 174 -0.31 -9.74 4.73
C LEU A 174 -1.05 -11.06 4.85
N TYR A 175 -1.99 -11.20 5.79
CA TYR A 175 -2.72 -12.45 5.95
C TYR A 175 -3.50 -12.84 4.68
N TYR A 176 -4.25 -11.93 4.08
CA TYR A 176 -5.11 -12.26 2.95
C TYR A 176 -4.36 -12.54 1.64
N HIS A 177 -3.14 -12.01 1.49
CA HIS A 177 -2.38 -12.15 0.24
C HIS A 177 -1.16 -13.07 0.37
N CYS A 178 -0.68 -13.31 1.58
CA CYS A 178 0.58 -14.00 1.85
C CYS A 178 0.43 -15.16 2.83
N LYS A 179 -0.76 -15.73 3.04
CA LYS A 179 -0.97 -16.89 3.93
C LYS A 179 -0.14 -18.13 3.55
N GLU A 180 0.32 -18.21 2.31
CA GLU A 180 1.19 -19.28 1.80
C GLU A 180 2.69 -18.99 2.01
N PHE A 181 3.05 -17.79 2.47
CA PHE A 181 4.43 -17.50 2.89
C PHE A 181 4.64 -18.03 4.31
N ASP A 182 5.77 -18.69 4.57
CA ASP A 182 6.12 -19.23 5.90
C ASP A 182 6.07 -18.18 7.01
N PHE A 183 6.28 -16.91 6.67
CA PHE A 183 6.16 -15.80 7.62
C PHE A 183 4.75 -15.62 8.17
N VAL A 184 3.70 -16.04 7.46
CA VAL A 184 2.30 -15.82 7.85
C VAL A 184 1.70 -17.11 8.39
N GLU A 185 1.73 -17.27 9.71
CA GLU A 185 1.28 -18.50 10.37
C GLU A 185 -0.22 -18.45 10.71
N GLU A 186 -0.71 -17.29 11.18
CA GLU A 186 -2.08 -17.17 11.68
C GLU A 186 -2.78 -15.88 11.24
N HIS A 187 -4.12 -15.90 11.27
CA HIS A 187 -4.90 -14.68 11.13
C HIS A 187 -4.61 -13.72 12.29
N PRO A 188 -4.27 -12.43 12.05
CA PRO A 188 -3.86 -11.51 13.09
C PRO A 188 -4.92 -11.34 14.18
N TRP A 189 -6.20 -11.26 13.79
CA TRP A 189 -7.34 -11.20 14.71
C TRP A 189 -8.54 -12.04 14.23
N PRO A 190 -8.61 -13.35 14.55
CA PRO A 190 -9.61 -14.27 13.95
C PRO A 190 -11.09 -13.88 14.17
N ARG A 191 -11.36 -13.11 15.24
CA ARG A 191 -12.71 -12.64 15.60
C ARG A 191 -12.81 -11.12 15.64
N SER A 192 -11.87 -10.44 15.00
CA SER A 192 -11.84 -8.98 15.03
C SER A 192 -11.23 -8.41 13.75
N SER A 193 -11.09 -7.08 13.67
CA SER A 193 -10.56 -6.38 12.51
C SER A 193 -9.63 -5.23 12.91
N ALA A 194 -8.88 -4.72 11.95
CA ALA A 194 -8.07 -3.51 12.10
C ALA A 194 -8.89 -2.32 12.64
N ASN A 195 -10.19 -2.24 12.32
CA ASN A 195 -11.06 -1.18 12.84
C ASN A 195 -11.31 -1.35 14.33
N GLU A 196 -11.68 -2.54 14.77
CA GLU A 196 -11.93 -2.83 16.18
C GLU A 196 -10.67 -2.68 17.04
N GLN A 197 -9.52 -3.18 16.55
CA GLN A 197 -8.23 -3.02 17.25
C GLN A 197 -7.81 -1.55 17.38
N ALA A 198 -8.25 -0.70 16.44
CA ALA A 198 -8.02 0.73 16.51
C ALA A 198 -9.05 1.49 17.36
N GLY A 199 -10.09 0.83 17.87
CA GLY A 199 -11.24 1.48 18.50
C GLY A 199 -12.08 2.29 17.51
N TYR A 200 -11.95 2.03 16.21
CA TYR A 200 -12.66 2.72 15.13
C TYR A 200 -14.01 2.06 14.83
N VAL A 201 -14.84 1.94 15.86
CA VAL A 201 -16.17 1.31 15.83
C VAL A 201 -17.19 2.18 16.58
N GLY A 202 -18.48 1.90 16.38
CA GLY A 202 -19.56 2.57 17.10
C GLY A 202 -19.58 4.09 16.90
N GLU A 203 -19.61 4.83 18.00
CA GLU A 203 -19.65 6.30 18.00
C GLU A 203 -18.40 6.91 17.35
N ALA A 204 -17.20 6.40 17.64
CA ALA A 204 -15.95 6.89 17.06
C ALA A 204 -15.94 6.77 15.52
N TYR A 205 -16.54 5.71 14.97
CA TYR A 205 -16.73 5.56 13.52
C TYR A 205 -17.75 6.56 12.97
N ARG A 206 -18.89 6.71 13.65
CA ARG A 206 -19.95 7.64 13.24
C ARG A 206 -19.46 9.08 13.23
N GLU A 207 -18.82 9.53 14.30
CA GLU A 207 -18.26 10.89 14.38
C GLU A 207 -17.27 11.17 13.26
N ALA A 208 -16.41 10.21 12.93
CA ALA A 208 -15.41 10.40 11.89
C ALA A 208 -16.00 10.52 10.46
N ILE A 209 -17.16 9.91 10.21
CA ILE A 209 -17.84 9.97 8.91
C ILE A 209 -18.83 11.13 8.83
N VAL A 210 -19.58 11.37 9.89
CA VAL A 210 -20.67 12.36 9.93
C VAL A 210 -20.12 13.78 10.11
N LYS A 211 -18.98 13.94 10.79
CA LYS A 211 -18.35 15.24 10.95
C LYS A 211 -17.70 15.68 9.64
N GLY A 212 -18.50 16.30 8.77
CA GLY A 212 -18.01 16.98 7.59
C GLY A 212 -16.86 17.92 7.95
N LYS A 213 -15.74 17.81 7.23
CA LYS A 213 -14.58 18.67 7.45
C LYS A 213 -14.77 20.08 6.91
N THR A 214 -15.79 20.27 6.08
CA THR A 214 -16.18 21.56 5.51
C THR A 214 -17.04 22.30 6.53
N PRO A 215 -16.58 23.43 7.07
CA PRO A 215 -17.42 24.30 7.89
C PRO A 215 -18.61 24.78 7.05
N ILE A 216 -19.79 24.86 7.66
CA ILE A 216 -20.96 25.50 7.02
C ILE A 216 -20.60 26.96 6.79
N ILE A 217 -20.81 27.46 5.57
CA ILE A 217 -20.58 28.88 5.24
C ILE A 217 -21.56 29.71 6.09
N PRO A 218 -21.08 30.64 6.93
CA PRO A 218 -21.97 31.47 7.73
C PRO A 218 -22.91 32.30 6.83
N ASP A 219 -24.16 32.47 7.24
CA ASP A 219 -25.19 33.19 6.46
C ASP A 219 -24.76 34.61 6.06
N LYS A 220 -24.01 35.29 6.94
CA LYS A 220 -23.42 36.62 6.66
C LYS A 220 -22.48 36.65 5.46
N VAL A 221 -21.90 35.51 5.07
CA VAL A 221 -21.03 35.35 3.91
C VAL A 221 -21.82 34.78 2.73
N LEU A 222 -22.71 33.81 2.98
CA LEU A 222 -23.49 33.14 1.94
C LEU A 222 -24.52 34.07 1.28
N ILE A 223 -25.27 34.85 2.07
CA ILE A 223 -26.36 35.69 1.56
C ILE A 223 -25.87 36.74 0.55
N PRO A 224 -24.80 37.52 0.81
CA PRO A 224 -24.28 38.47 -0.18
C PRO A 224 -23.76 37.81 -1.46
N LEU A 225 -23.15 36.62 -1.37
CA LEU A 225 -22.64 35.89 -2.53
C LEU A 225 -23.77 35.43 -3.47
N CYS A 226 -24.91 35.00 -2.91
CA CYS A 226 -26.08 34.61 -3.70
C CYS A 226 -26.75 35.79 -4.44
N GLN A 227 -26.49 37.02 -4.03
CA GLN A 227 -27.04 38.23 -4.66
C GLN A 227 -26.21 38.73 -5.85
N LEU A 228 -24.97 38.26 -5.99
CA LEU A 228 -24.03 38.67 -7.06
C LEU A 228 -24.18 37.87 -8.36
N THR A 229 -24.97 36.78 -8.36
CA THR A 229 -25.22 35.93 -9.55
C THR A 229 -26.45 36.38 -10.37
N LYS A 230 -26.58 37.68 -10.64
CA LYS A 230 -27.55 38.19 -11.63
C LYS A 230 -26.91 38.36 -13.00
#